data_AF-A0AAW0GSU3-F1
#
_entry.id   AF-A0AAW0GSU3-F1
#
_cell.length_a   1.000
_cell.length_b   1.000
_cell.length_c   1.000
_cell.angle_alpha   90.00
_cell.angle_beta   90.00
_cell.angle_gamma   90.00
#
_symmetry.space_group_name_H-M   'P 1'
#
loop_
_entity.id
_entity.type
_entity.pdbx_description
1 polymer ?
#
loop_
_entity_poly.entity_id
_entity_poly.type
_entity_poly.pdbx_seq_one_letter_code
_entity_poly.pdbx_strand_id
1 'polypeptide(L)'
;MYSTRKQENADAKEKIRFNEGQPNAHSNIDSKDNRSLSNRLADAEKDEQEEENQTSGKADPLAPARAHGNKPSRGAQIDAELQRDDEETLKRKDMI
;
A
#
# COMPACT_ATOMS: atom_id res chain seq x y z
N MET A 1 14.48 37.91 -6.71
CA MET A 1 14.48 36.46 -6.40
C MET A 1 13.61 36.18 -5.16
N TYR A 2 12.28 36.33 -5.25
CA TYR A 2 11.32 36.01 -4.17
C TYR A 2 10.02 35.45 -4.79
N SER A 3 10.10 34.36 -5.54
CA SER A 3 8.93 33.74 -6.18
C SER A 3 8.86 32.22 -6.00
N THR A 4 9.80 31.59 -5.28
CA THR A 4 9.84 30.12 -5.16
C THR A 4 9.00 29.62 -3.98
N ARG A 5 9.14 30.25 -2.80
CA ARG A 5 8.45 29.81 -1.57
C ARG A 5 6.92 29.84 -1.66
N LYS A 6 6.33 30.78 -2.41
CA LYS A 6 4.87 30.90 -2.55
C LYS A 6 4.29 29.82 -3.48
N GLN A 7 5.07 29.39 -4.48
CA GLN A 7 4.70 28.32 -5.41
C GLN A 7 4.79 26.95 -4.72
N GLU A 8 5.88 26.67 -3.99
CA GLU A 8 6.05 25.41 -3.23
C GLU A 8 4.90 25.13 -2.24
N ASN A 9 4.42 26.17 -1.55
CA ASN A 9 3.29 26.05 -0.63
C ASN A 9 1.95 25.80 -1.35
N ALA A 10 1.78 26.31 -2.57
CA ALA A 10 0.58 26.07 -3.37
C ALA A 10 0.56 24.62 -3.89
N ASP A 11 1.69 24.14 -4.42
CA ASP A 11 1.86 22.76 -4.87
C ASP A 11 1.66 21.75 -3.73
N ALA A 12 2.19 22.02 -2.54
CA ALA A 12 1.97 21.17 -1.37
C ALA A 12 0.49 21.11 -0.98
N LYS A 13 -0.22 22.25 -1.05
CA LYS A 13 -1.64 22.32 -0.71
C LYS A 13 -2.53 21.61 -1.74
N GLU A 14 -2.19 21.68 -3.03
CA GLU A 14 -2.86 20.92 -4.07
C GLU A 14 -2.62 19.42 -3.94
N LYS A 15 -1.39 19.00 -3.62
CA LYS A 15 -1.07 17.58 -3.35
C LYS A 15 -1.84 17.01 -2.16
N ILE A 16 -1.98 17.80 -1.08
CA ILE A 16 -2.77 17.37 0.09
C ILE A 16 -4.25 17.17 -0.29
N ARG A 17 -4.83 18.11 -1.05
CA ARG A 17 -6.22 18.01 -1.53
C ARG A 17 -6.44 16.86 -2.50
N PHE A 18 -5.43 16.52 -3.30
CA PHE A 18 -5.49 15.38 -4.21
C PHE A 18 -5.55 14.06 -3.44
N ASN A 19 -4.78 13.93 -2.36
CA ASN A 19 -4.77 12.74 -1.51
C ASN A 19 -5.98 12.66 -0.56
N GLU A 20 -6.81 13.72 -0.47
CA GLU A 20 -8.00 13.77 0.39
C GLU A 20 -9.24 13.35 -0.43
N GLY A 21 -9.81 12.20 -0.10
CA GLY A 21 -11.07 11.73 -0.68
C GLY A 21 -12.26 12.61 -0.27
N GLN A 22 -13.36 12.56 -1.03
CA GLN A 22 -14.57 13.29 -0.65
C GLN A 22 -15.14 12.73 0.66
N PRO A 23 -15.56 13.58 1.62
CA PRO A 23 -16.20 13.10 2.84
C PRO A 23 -17.45 12.27 2.51
N ASN A 24 -17.58 11.10 3.15
CA ASN A 24 -18.64 10.09 2.94
C ASN A 24 -18.64 9.37 1.58
N ALA A 25 -17.62 9.55 0.74
CA ALA A 25 -17.43 8.70 -0.43
C ALA A 25 -16.56 7.49 -0.04
N HIS A 26 -17.16 6.30 -0.02
CA HIS A 26 -16.43 5.04 0.24
C HIS A 26 -16.08 4.28 -1.05
N SER A 27 -16.44 4.83 -2.22
CA SER A 27 -16.27 4.16 -3.50
C SER A 27 -15.81 5.14 -4.58
N ASN A 28 -14.83 4.72 -5.38
CA ASN A 28 -14.29 5.49 -6.52
C ASN A 28 -15.30 5.63 -7.68
N ILE A 29 -16.38 4.85 -7.66
CA ILE A 29 -17.51 4.94 -8.60
C ILE A 29 -18.73 5.65 -8.00
N ASP A 30 -18.59 6.34 -6.86
CA ASP A 30 -19.71 7.07 -6.27
C ASP A 30 -20.21 8.17 -7.22
N SER A 31 -21.49 8.10 -7.56
CA SER A 31 -22.20 9.13 -8.31
C SER A 31 -22.12 10.53 -7.70
N LYS A 32 -21.87 10.63 -6.38
CA LYS A 32 -21.74 11.89 -5.63
C LYS A 32 -20.30 12.39 -5.55
N ASP A 33 -19.35 11.69 -6.16
CA ASP A 33 -17.95 12.10 -6.18
C ASP A 33 -17.75 13.30 -7.12
N ASN A 34 -17.28 14.40 -6.56
CA ASN A 34 -17.00 15.64 -7.28
C ASN A 34 -15.54 15.74 -7.77
N ARG A 35 -14.73 14.68 -7.65
CA ARG A 35 -13.36 14.63 -8.19
C ARG A 35 -13.37 14.68 -9.72
N SER A 36 -12.38 15.36 -10.28
CA SER A 36 -12.19 15.43 -11.74
C SER A 36 -11.92 14.03 -12.33
N LEU A 37 -12.21 13.83 -13.62
CA LEU A 37 -11.92 12.58 -14.33
C LEU A 37 -10.42 12.21 -14.23
N SER A 38 -9.54 13.20 -14.38
CA SER A 38 -8.09 13.01 -14.25
C SER A 38 -7.70 12.54 -12.86
N ASN A 39 -8.32 13.06 -11.80
CA ASN A 39 -8.02 12.64 -10.43
C ASN A 39 -8.53 11.23 -10.17
N ARG A 40 -9.72 10.86 -10.67
CA ARG A 40 -10.24 9.50 -10.54
C ARG A 40 -9.39 8.48 -11.28
N LEU A 41 -8.89 8.81 -12.46
CA LEU A 41 -7.99 7.93 -13.22
C LEU A 41 -6.68 7.71 -12.47
N ALA A 42 -6.06 8.78 -11.98
CA ALA A 42 -4.82 8.69 -11.21
C ALA A 42 -4.97 7.93 -9.89
N ASP A 43 -6.16 7.97 -9.27
CA ASP A 43 -6.46 7.19 -8.06
C ASP A 43 -6.62 5.71 -8.39
N ALA A 44 -7.34 5.37 -9.46
CA ALA A 44 -7.50 4.00 -9.93
C ALA A 44 -6.16 3.35 -10.32
N GLU A 45 -5.26 4.09 -10.99
CA GLU A 45 -3.92 3.61 -11.31
C GLU A 45 -3.08 3.33 -10.06
N LYS A 46 -3.25 4.11 -8.98
CA LYS A 46 -2.58 3.85 -7.69
C LYS A 46 -3.14 2.61 -7.02
N ASP A 47 -4.46 2.45 -7.00
CA ASP A 47 -5.11 1.27 -6.44
C ASP A 47 -4.60 -0.01 -7.13
N GLU A 48 -4.47 -0.01 -8.46
CA GLU A 48 -3.90 -1.14 -9.21
C GLU A 48 -2.44 -1.45 -8.80
N GLN A 49 -1.59 -0.42 -8.63
CA GLN A 49 -0.21 -0.59 -8.17
C GLN A 49 -0.12 -1.08 -6.71
N GLU A 50 -1.04 -0.64 -5.86
CA GLU A 50 -1.13 -1.09 -4.47
C GLU A 50 -1.62 -2.55 -4.40
N GLU A 51 -2.61 -2.93 -5.21
CA GLU A 51 -3.06 -4.33 -5.31
C GLU A 51 -1.93 -5.24 -5.80
N GLU A 52 -1.18 -4.84 -6.82
CA GLU A 52 -0.03 -5.59 -7.31
C GLU A 52 1.01 -5.80 -6.19
N ASN A 53 1.32 -4.75 -5.42
CA ASN A 53 2.21 -4.85 -4.26
C ASN A 53 1.64 -5.72 -3.13
N GLN A 54 0.33 -5.69 -2.88
CA GLN A 54 -0.31 -6.50 -1.85
C GLN A 54 -0.25 -8.00 -2.15
N THR A 55 -0.20 -8.40 -3.42
CA THR A 55 -0.02 -9.82 -3.77
C THR A 55 1.32 -10.39 -3.30
N SER A 56 2.38 -9.56 -3.27
CA SER A 56 3.71 -9.98 -2.84
C SER A 56 3.79 -10.29 -1.33
N GLY A 57 2.98 -9.63 -0.51
CA GLY A 57 2.93 -9.82 0.95
C GLY A 57 2.19 -11.09 1.40
N LYS A 58 1.50 -11.80 0.50
CA LYS A 58 0.77 -13.04 0.85
C LYS A 58 1.71 -14.23 1.09
N ALA A 59 2.91 -14.21 0.51
CA ALA A 59 3.87 -15.31 0.60
C ALA A 59 4.84 -15.14 1.78
N ASP A 60 5.38 -13.94 2.00
CA ASP A 60 6.28 -13.66 3.11
C ASP A 60 5.65 -12.64 4.07
N PRO A 61 5.29 -13.02 5.31
CA PRO A 61 4.69 -12.12 6.28
C PRO A 61 5.64 -10.97 6.71
N LEU A 62 6.94 -11.07 6.45
CA LEU A 62 7.95 -10.04 6.73
C LEU A 62 8.11 -9.03 5.59
N ALA A 63 7.69 -9.38 4.37
CA ALA A 63 7.94 -8.58 3.17
C ALA A 63 7.32 -7.17 3.23
N PRO A 64 6.06 -6.98 3.67
CA PRO A 64 5.46 -5.64 3.72
C PRO A 64 6.24 -4.69 4.64
N ALA A 65 6.62 -5.16 5.84
CA ALA A 65 7.37 -4.34 6.78
C ALA A 65 8.76 -3.97 6.23
N ARG A 66 9.46 -4.94 5.63
CA ARG A 66 10.78 -4.71 5.02
C ARG A 66 10.71 -3.75 3.82
N ALA A 67 9.71 -3.89 2.96
CA ALA A 67 9.50 -3.02 1.80
C ALA A 67 9.32 -1.55 2.21
N HIS A 68 8.63 -1.31 3.34
CA HIS A 68 8.45 0.03 3.90
C HIS A 68 9.61 0.50 4.81
N GLY A 69 10.71 -0.27 4.92
CA GLY A 69 11.84 0.07 5.81
C GLY A 69 11.53 -0.04 7.31
N ASN A 70 10.41 -0.69 7.66
CA ASN A 70 9.95 -0.86 9.02
C ASN A 70 10.40 -2.20 9.60
N LYS A 71 10.47 -2.28 10.94
CA LYS A 71 10.69 -3.55 11.63
C LYS A 71 9.42 -4.40 11.56
N PRO A 72 9.49 -5.67 11.14
CA PRO A 72 8.33 -6.58 11.15
C PRO A 72 7.75 -6.74 12.55
N SER A 73 6.43 -6.91 12.61
CA SER A 73 5.72 -7.14 13.87
C SER A 73 6.14 -8.47 14.51
N ARG A 74 5.92 -8.61 15.81
CA ARG A 74 6.23 -9.87 16.52
C ARG A 74 5.41 -11.04 15.98
N GLY A 75 4.16 -10.82 15.58
CA GLY A 75 3.32 -11.83 14.93
C GLY A 75 3.89 -12.28 13.60
N ALA A 76 4.26 -11.34 12.72
CA ALA A 76 4.85 -11.65 11.41
C ALA A 76 6.15 -12.45 11.50
N GLN A 77 6.96 -12.20 12.55
CA GLN A 77 8.18 -12.98 12.83
C GLN A 77 7.86 -14.43 13.22
N ILE A 78 6.83 -14.63 14.04
CA ILE A 78 6.37 -15.95 14.47
C ILE A 78 5.78 -16.72 13.30
N ASP A 79 4.97 -16.06 12.47
CA ASP A 79 4.37 -16.68 11.29
C ASP A 79 5.43 -17.14 10.28
N ALA A 80 6.49 -16.34 10.08
CA ALA A 80 7.63 -16.74 9.23
C ALA A 80 8.42 -17.95 9.79
N GLU A 81 8.55 -18.04 11.12
CA GLU A 81 9.23 -19.16 11.78
C GLU A 81 8.39 -20.45 11.65
N LEU A 82 7.08 -20.36 11.91
CA LEU A 82 6.14 -21.47 11.72
C LEU A 82 6.13 -21.98 10.29
N GLN A 83 6.06 -21.08 9.29
CA GLN A 83 6.11 -21.47 7.88
C GLN A 83 7.38 -22.24 7.54
N ARG A 84 8.55 -21.78 8.02
CA ARG A 84 9.82 -22.47 7.79
C ARG A 84 9.84 -23.85 8.43
N ASP A 85 9.38 -23.95 9.67
CA ASP A 85 9.34 -25.21 10.40
C ASP A 85 8.36 -26.19 9.74
N ASP A 86 7.20 -25.73 9.28
CA ASP A 86 6.23 -26.53 8.53
C ASP A 86 6.82 -27.06 7.21
N GLU A 87 7.51 -26.21 6.43
CA GLU A 87 8.18 -26.62 5.20
C GLU A 87 9.26 -27.68 5.44
N GLU A 88 10.07 -27.53 6.50
CA GLU A 88 11.07 -28.54 6.85
C GLU A 88 10.40 -29.86 7.26
N THR A 89 9.31 -29.78 8.01
CA THR A 89 8.60 -30.97 8.46
C THR A 89 7.92 -31.70 7.30
N LEU A 90 7.38 -30.94 6.33
CA LEU A 90 6.81 -31.48 5.11
C LEU A 90 7.88 -32.19 4.26
N LYS A 91 9.05 -31.55 4.07
CA LYS A 91 10.20 -32.17 3.38
C LYS A 91 10.65 -33.46 4.05
N ARG A 92 10.68 -33.52 5.39
CA ARG A 92 11.02 -34.75 6.13
C ARG A 92 9.96 -35.84 5.95
N LYS A 93 8.67 -35.48 5.92
CA LYS A 93 7.57 -36.42 5.71
C LYS A 93 7.54 -36.98 4.29
N ASP A 94 7.82 -36.16 3.28
CA ASP A 94 7.84 -36.58 1.87
C ASP A 94 9.05 -37.47 1.52
N MET A 95 10.04 -37.56 2.41
CA MET A 95 11.22 -38.43 2.28
C MET A 95 11.06 -39.81 2.95
N ILE A 96 9.90 -40.12 3.56
CA ILE A 96 9.58 -41.40 4.22
C ILE A 96 8.55 -42.15 3.39
#